data_AF-A0A080WHW5-F1
#
_entry.id   AF-A0A080WHW5-F1
#
_cell.length_a   1.000
_cell.length_b   1.000
_cell.length_c   1.000
_cell.angle_alpha   90.00
_cell.angle_beta   90.00
_cell.angle_gamma   90.00
#
_symmetry.space_group_name_H-M   'P 1'
#
loop_
_entity.id
_entity.type
_entity.pdbx_description
1 polymer ?
#
loop_
_entity_poly.entity_id
_entity_poly.type
_entity_poly.pdbx_seq_one_letter_code
_entity_poly.pdbx_strand_id
1 'polypeptide(L)'
;MLLVMAGKPVDDFIESLLPFVEKGDIIIDGGNSHYPDSNRRTKYLAEKGIRFVGTGVSGGEEGARYGPSLMPGGNEEAWPYIKDIFQSVAAKSDGEACCDWVGDEGAGHYVKMVHNGIEYGDMQLITEAYDIMKRGLGMTPAEIGDVFEKWNKGVLDSFLIEITRDILRYNDDDGTALLEKILDAAGQKGTGKWTAINALDLGMPVTLIGEAVFGRCLSSLKDERIRASKVLKGPEPDFKGDRQEFINNLEQALYASKIISYAQGFMLIQEAAKVYEWKLNKPSIALMWRGGCIIRSVFLKDITNAYRTNPDLENLLFDDFFNKAIHNAQAGWRDVVSKSALWGIPTPAFSTALSFYDGYRSRDLPANLLQAQRDYFGAHTFRIKPEHASDKYPEGKDIHVNWTGRGGNVSASTYQA
;
A
#
# COMPACT_ATOMS: atom_id res chain seq x y z
N MET A 1 -1.40 -25.67 -12.99
CA MET A 1 -1.13 -24.54 -12.06
C MET A 1 0.09 -24.88 -11.22
N LEU A 2 0.98 -23.91 -11.02
CA LEU A 2 2.19 -24.00 -10.23
C LEU A 2 1.99 -23.21 -8.93
N LEU A 3 2.12 -23.88 -7.78
CA LEU A 3 2.14 -23.27 -6.45
C LEU A 3 3.46 -23.65 -5.78
N VAL A 4 4.55 -23.05 -6.28
CA VAL A 4 5.92 -23.34 -5.86
C VAL A 4 6.61 -22.05 -5.40
N MET A 5 7.82 -22.18 -4.88
CA MET A 5 8.64 -21.03 -4.49
C MET A 5 8.91 -20.13 -5.71
N ALA A 6 8.69 -18.82 -5.56
CA ALA A 6 8.92 -17.84 -6.61
C ALA A 6 10.40 -17.79 -7.07
N GLY A 7 10.62 -17.27 -8.28
CA GLY A 7 11.94 -17.18 -8.91
C GLY A 7 12.29 -18.43 -9.73
N LYS A 8 13.56 -18.86 -9.67
CA LYS A 8 14.12 -19.97 -10.47
C LYS A 8 13.29 -21.26 -10.45
N PRO A 9 12.71 -21.72 -9.32
CA PRO A 9 11.92 -22.94 -9.32
C PRO A 9 10.72 -22.90 -10.28
N VAL A 10 10.07 -21.74 -10.44
CA VAL A 10 8.96 -21.59 -11.40
C VAL A 10 9.48 -21.79 -12.84
N ASP A 11 10.62 -21.20 -13.19
CA ASP A 11 11.22 -21.35 -14.52
C ASP A 11 11.65 -22.80 -14.80
N ASP A 12 12.23 -23.49 -13.81
CA ASP A 12 12.64 -24.88 -13.93
C ASP A 12 11.44 -25.82 -14.16
N PHE A 13 10.30 -25.55 -13.50
CA PHE A 13 9.06 -26.27 -13.76
C PHE A 13 8.48 -25.95 -15.14
N ILE A 14 8.50 -24.69 -15.57
CA ILE A 14 8.06 -24.31 -16.92
C ILE A 14 8.85 -25.10 -17.98
N GLU A 15 10.18 -25.08 -17.91
CA GLU A 15 11.03 -25.80 -18.88
C GLU A 15 10.80 -27.31 -18.86
N SER A 16 10.56 -27.87 -17.67
CA SER A 16 10.27 -29.31 -17.52
C SER A 16 8.90 -29.71 -18.06
N LEU A 17 7.93 -28.77 -18.13
CA LEU A 17 6.59 -28.99 -18.68
C LEU A 17 6.54 -28.81 -20.20
N LEU A 18 7.38 -27.94 -20.77
CA LEU A 18 7.37 -27.59 -22.19
C LEU A 18 7.39 -28.79 -23.16
N PRO A 19 8.12 -29.90 -22.91
CA PRO A 19 8.09 -31.08 -23.79
C PRO A 19 6.76 -31.83 -23.82
N PHE A 20 5.85 -31.57 -22.88
CA PHE A 20 4.62 -32.33 -22.66
C PHE A 20 3.34 -31.50 -22.89
N VAL A 21 3.47 -30.25 -23.32
CA VAL A 21 2.35 -29.35 -23.62
C VAL A 21 2.29 -29.05 -25.12
N GLU A 22 1.09 -28.75 -25.61
CA GLU A 22 0.85 -28.39 -27.00
C GLU A 22 0.32 -26.96 -27.16
N LYS A 23 0.30 -26.46 -28.40
CA LYS A 23 -0.14 -25.09 -28.69
C LYS A 23 -1.57 -24.87 -28.20
N GLY A 24 -1.78 -23.81 -27.43
CA GLY A 24 -3.04 -23.47 -26.79
C GLY A 24 -3.15 -23.91 -25.33
N ASP A 25 -2.25 -24.75 -24.83
CA ASP A 25 -2.22 -25.10 -23.41
C ASP A 25 -1.93 -23.89 -22.53
N ILE A 26 -2.37 -23.97 -21.26
CA ILE A 26 -2.29 -22.87 -20.29
C ILE A 26 -1.41 -23.28 -19.11
N ILE A 27 -0.31 -22.55 -18.91
CA ILE A 27 0.49 -22.62 -17.69
C ILE A 27 0.09 -21.48 -16.78
N ILE A 28 -0.25 -21.81 -15.53
CA ILE A 28 -0.66 -20.84 -14.52
C ILE A 28 0.38 -20.82 -13.41
N ASP A 29 0.96 -19.66 -13.11
CA ASP A 29 1.79 -19.42 -11.93
C ASP A 29 0.93 -18.74 -10.85
N GLY A 30 0.67 -19.45 -9.75
CA GLY A 30 -0.09 -18.94 -8.59
C GLY A 30 0.80 -18.50 -7.42
N GLY A 31 2.12 -18.47 -7.60
CA GLY A 31 3.07 -18.05 -6.59
C GLY A 31 3.05 -16.54 -6.33
N ASN A 32 3.83 -16.08 -5.34
CA ASN A 32 4.11 -14.65 -5.17
C ASN A 32 5.29 -14.22 -6.06
N SER A 33 5.17 -14.46 -7.37
CA SER A 33 6.20 -14.08 -8.35
C SER A 33 6.28 -12.56 -8.53
N HIS A 34 7.48 -12.05 -8.80
CA HIS A 34 7.67 -10.63 -9.12
C HIS A 34 7.12 -10.34 -10.53
N TYR A 35 6.38 -9.25 -10.69
CA TYR A 35 5.65 -8.97 -11.94
C TYR A 35 6.52 -8.94 -13.22
N PRO A 36 7.80 -8.49 -13.22
CA PRO A 36 8.65 -8.53 -14.41
C PRO A 36 8.99 -9.95 -14.85
N ASP A 37 9.08 -10.90 -13.91
CA ASP A 37 9.27 -12.31 -14.26
C ASP A 37 8.04 -12.84 -15.00
N SER A 38 6.85 -12.42 -14.59
CA SER A 38 5.62 -12.76 -15.30
C SER A 38 5.54 -12.10 -16.66
N ASN A 39 5.91 -10.82 -16.81
CA ASN A 39 6.00 -10.18 -18.13
C ASN A 39 6.91 -10.98 -19.08
N ARG A 40 8.10 -11.38 -18.59
CA ARG A 40 9.05 -12.21 -19.34
C ARG A 40 8.45 -13.57 -19.70
N ARG A 41 7.84 -14.26 -18.75
CA ARG A 41 7.23 -15.59 -18.94
C ARG A 41 6.07 -15.55 -19.93
N THR A 42 5.21 -14.53 -19.85
CA THR A 42 4.09 -14.33 -20.78
C THR A 42 4.60 -14.23 -22.23
N LYS A 43 5.62 -13.40 -22.48
CA LYS A 43 6.19 -13.24 -23.83
C LYS A 43 6.86 -14.52 -24.32
N TYR A 44 7.70 -15.11 -23.46
CA TYR A 44 8.44 -16.34 -23.78
C TYR A 44 7.53 -17.52 -24.14
N LEU A 45 6.44 -17.71 -23.39
CA LEU A 45 5.51 -18.82 -23.64
C LEU A 45 4.61 -18.54 -24.85
N ALA A 46 4.23 -17.29 -25.07
CA ALA A 46 3.48 -16.90 -26.27
C ALA A 46 4.24 -17.20 -27.57
N GLU A 47 5.56 -17.01 -27.62
CA GLU A 47 6.41 -17.38 -28.78
C GLU A 47 6.36 -18.89 -29.09
N LYS A 48 6.03 -19.73 -28.10
CA LYS A 48 5.87 -21.17 -28.25
C LYS A 48 4.43 -21.59 -28.52
N GLY A 49 3.51 -20.63 -28.60
CA GLY A 49 2.07 -20.88 -28.70
C GLY A 49 1.44 -21.39 -27.41
N ILE A 50 2.09 -21.16 -26.25
CA ILE A 50 1.59 -21.55 -24.93
C ILE A 50 1.06 -20.29 -24.23
N ARG A 51 -0.10 -20.40 -23.60
CA ARG A 51 -0.70 -19.32 -22.82
C ARG A 51 -0.15 -19.33 -21.41
N PHE A 52 0.16 -18.15 -20.89
CA PHE A 52 0.59 -17.97 -19.52
C PHE A 52 -0.40 -17.09 -18.75
N VAL A 53 -0.68 -17.48 -17.51
CA VAL A 53 -1.44 -16.67 -16.55
C VAL A 53 -0.63 -16.59 -15.25
N GLY A 54 -0.19 -15.38 -14.90
CA GLY A 54 0.31 -15.07 -13.56
C GLY A 54 -0.85 -14.62 -12.69
N THR A 55 -1.13 -15.34 -11.61
CA THR A 55 -2.27 -15.05 -10.74
C THR A 55 -1.84 -14.84 -9.29
N GLY A 56 -2.18 -13.68 -8.75
CA GLY A 56 -2.14 -13.48 -7.32
C GLY A 56 -3.13 -14.41 -6.60
N VAL A 57 -2.69 -15.08 -5.53
CA VAL A 57 -3.55 -15.84 -4.62
C VAL A 57 -3.41 -15.27 -3.21
N SER A 58 -4.51 -14.80 -2.59
CA SER A 58 -4.49 -14.22 -1.24
C SER A 58 -5.55 -14.84 -0.34
N GLY A 59 -5.24 -14.98 0.95
CA GLY A 59 -6.16 -15.51 1.97
C GLY A 59 -5.56 -16.44 3.03
N GLY A 60 -4.26 -16.75 2.91
CA GLY A 60 -3.61 -17.70 3.82
C GLY A 60 -4.13 -19.12 3.63
N GLU A 61 -3.85 -20.00 4.59
CA GLU A 61 -4.21 -21.42 4.53
C GLU A 61 -5.73 -21.62 4.50
N GLU A 62 -6.45 -20.94 5.39
CA GLU A 62 -7.90 -21.02 5.49
C GLU A 62 -8.59 -20.42 4.26
N GLY A 63 -8.14 -19.26 3.79
CA GLY A 63 -8.64 -18.65 2.56
C GLY A 63 -8.42 -19.57 1.35
N ALA A 64 -7.24 -20.19 1.20
CA ALA A 64 -7.00 -21.15 0.14
C ALA A 64 -7.95 -22.36 0.18
N ARG A 65 -8.37 -22.79 1.37
CA ARG A 65 -9.27 -23.95 1.54
C ARG A 65 -10.72 -23.65 1.21
N TYR A 66 -11.22 -22.46 1.56
CA TYR A 66 -12.65 -22.14 1.54
C TYR A 66 -13.04 -21.04 0.54
N GLY A 67 -12.08 -20.25 0.07
CA GLY A 67 -12.31 -19.19 -0.91
C GLY A 67 -11.21 -18.13 -0.87
N PRO A 68 -10.18 -18.21 -1.72
CA PRO A 68 -9.17 -17.17 -1.79
C PRO A 68 -9.65 -16.00 -2.66
N SER A 69 -8.94 -14.88 -2.56
CA SER A 69 -8.95 -13.87 -3.62
C SER A 69 -7.98 -14.29 -4.72
N LEU A 70 -8.43 -14.26 -5.98
CA LEU A 70 -7.65 -14.63 -7.16
C LEU A 70 -7.55 -13.46 -8.12
N MET A 71 -6.34 -13.16 -8.57
CA MET A 71 -6.03 -11.97 -9.37
C MET A 71 -5.29 -12.39 -10.67
N PRO A 72 -5.96 -13.06 -11.63
CA PRO A 72 -5.34 -13.55 -12.85
C PRO A 72 -5.03 -12.43 -13.86
N GLY A 73 -3.81 -12.42 -14.40
CA GLY A 73 -3.42 -11.63 -15.58
C GLY A 73 -2.43 -12.41 -16.45
N GLY A 74 -2.21 -11.97 -17.69
CA GLY A 74 -1.36 -12.69 -18.65
C GLY A 74 -1.88 -12.62 -20.07
N ASN A 75 -2.00 -13.77 -20.73
CA ASN A 75 -2.64 -13.86 -22.05
C ASN A 75 -4.17 -13.92 -21.89
N GLU A 76 -4.88 -12.87 -22.28
CA GLU A 76 -6.35 -12.75 -22.11
C GLU A 76 -7.13 -13.92 -22.75
N GLU A 77 -6.63 -14.47 -23.86
CA GLU A 77 -7.21 -15.65 -24.50
C GLU A 77 -7.28 -16.91 -23.60
N ALA A 78 -6.52 -16.96 -22.50
CA ALA A 78 -6.61 -18.02 -21.51
C ALA A 78 -7.85 -17.89 -20.61
N TRP A 79 -8.38 -16.68 -20.43
CA TRP A 79 -9.41 -16.39 -19.43
C TRP A 79 -10.69 -17.23 -19.60
N PRO A 80 -11.27 -17.37 -20.81
CA PRO A 80 -12.50 -18.17 -20.98
C PRO A 80 -12.35 -19.63 -20.53
N TYR A 81 -11.14 -20.20 -20.58
CA TYR A 81 -10.88 -21.60 -20.21
C TYR A 81 -10.74 -21.81 -18.70
N ILE A 82 -10.33 -20.78 -17.96
CA ILE A 82 -10.05 -20.88 -16.52
C ILE A 82 -11.09 -20.16 -15.65
N LYS A 83 -11.90 -19.28 -16.25
CA LYS A 83 -12.87 -18.42 -15.56
C LYS A 83 -13.78 -19.18 -14.61
N ASP A 84 -14.43 -20.23 -15.09
CA ASP A 84 -15.42 -20.96 -14.30
C ASP A 84 -14.78 -21.65 -13.08
N ILE A 85 -13.58 -22.21 -13.24
CA ILE A 85 -12.82 -22.82 -12.14
C ILE A 85 -12.45 -21.74 -11.12
N PHE A 86 -11.81 -20.67 -11.59
CA PHE A 86 -11.31 -19.59 -10.73
C PHE A 86 -12.44 -18.90 -9.97
N GLN A 87 -13.50 -18.51 -10.67
CA GLN A 87 -14.63 -17.85 -10.03
C GLN A 87 -15.38 -18.80 -9.10
N SER A 88 -15.48 -20.10 -9.38
CA SER A 88 -16.16 -21.06 -8.50
C SER A 88 -15.41 -21.27 -7.18
N VAL A 89 -14.08 -21.34 -7.21
CA VAL A 89 -13.28 -21.57 -6.00
C VAL A 89 -12.97 -20.29 -5.22
N ALA A 90 -13.07 -19.12 -5.85
CA ALA A 90 -12.81 -17.84 -5.18
C ALA A 90 -13.85 -17.52 -4.09
N ALA A 91 -13.44 -16.72 -3.10
CA ALA A 91 -14.36 -16.10 -2.14
C ALA A 91 -15.48 -15.35 -2.86
N LYS A 92 -16.63 -15.22 -2.19
CA LYS A 92 -17.78 -14.44 -2.67
C LYS A 92 -18.04 -13.23 -1.79
N SER A 93 -18.34 -12.08 -2.38
CA SER A 93 -18.81 -10.89 -1.68
C SER A 93 -20.10 -10.41 -2.33
N ASP A 94 -21.20 -10.38 -1.57
CA ASP A 94 -22.55 -10.08 -2.09
C ASP A 94 -22.93 -10.92 -3.33
N GLY A 95 -22.50 -12.19 -3.36
CA GLY A 95 -22.72 -13.12 -4.47
C GLY A 95 -21.73 -12.99 -5.64
N GLU A 96 -20.93 -11.92 -5.70
CA GLU A 96 -19.91 -11.72 -6.72
C GLU A 96 -18.61 -12.45 -6.38
N ALA A 97 -17.95 -13.05 -7.37
CA ALA A 97 -16.66 -13.71 -7.17
C ALA A 97 -15.56 -12.66 -6.89
N CYS A 98 -14.73 -12.90 -5.88
CA CYS A 98 -13.51 -12.15 -5.60
C CYS A 98 -12.38 -12.59 -6.57
N CYS A 99 -12.72 -12.66 -7.85
CA CYS A 99 -11.87 -13.05 -8.96
C CYS A 99 -12.43 -12.51 -10.27
N ASP A 100 -11.61 -11.79 -11.01
CA ASP A 100 -11.89 -11.36 -12.37
C ASP A 100 -10.57 -11.18 -13.15
N TRP A 101 -10.65 -11.04 -14.47
CA TRP A 101 -9.45 -10.77 -15.28
C TRP A 101 -8.87 -9.40 -14.95
N VAL A 102 -7.60 -9.36 -14.54
CA VAL A 102 -6.93 -8.13 -14.10
C VAL A 102 -6.43 -7.32 -15.27
N GLY A 103 -5.80 -7.98 -16.23
CA GLY A 103 -5.14 -7.34 -17.37
C GLY A 103 -3.99 -8.17 -17.93
N ASP A 104 -3.21 -7.53 -18.79
CA ASP A 104 -2.19 -8.20 -19.59
C ASP A 104 -0.91 -8.51 -18.82
N GLU A 105 -0.11 -9.44 -19.34
CA GLU A 105 1.23 -9.77 -18.84
C GLU A 105 1.28 -10.05 -17.31
N GLY A 106 2.06 -9.30 -16.56
CA GLY A 106 2.25 -9.46 -15.12
C GLY A 106 1.22 -8.70 -14.27
N ALA A 107 0.16 -8.13 -14.85
CA ALA A 107 -0.82 -7.30 -14.14
C ALA A 107 -1.41 -7.99 -12.91
N GLY A 108 -1.71 -9.29 -13.00
CA GLY A 108 -2.23 -10.08 -11.88
C GLY A 108 -1.28 -10.15 -10.68
N HIS A 109 0.00 -10.43 -10.92
CA HIS A 109 1.03 -10.42 -9.86
C HIS A 109 1.37 -9.00 -9.39
N TYR A 110 1.26 -7.99 -10.26
CA TYR A 110 1.42 -6.59 -9.87
C TYR A 110 0.34 -6.16 -8.87
N VAL A 111 -0.93 -6.44 -9.16
CA VAL A 111 -2.04 -6.16 -8.24
C VAL A 111 -1.87 -6.91 -6.92
N LYS A 112 -1.37 -8.16 -6.95
CA LYS A 112 -1.03 -8.89 -5.73
C LYS A 112 0.09 -8.25 -4.91
N MET A 113 1.13 -7.77 -5.57
CA MET A 113 2.23 -7.04 -4.94
C MET A 113 1.70 -5.79 -4.23
N VAL A 114 0.89 -4.98 -4.91
CA VAL A 114 0.27 -3.78 -4.32
C VAL A 114 -0.64 -4.15 -3.14
N HIS A 115 -1.46 -5.20 -3.25
CA HIS A 115 -2.24 -5.74 -2.13
C HIS A 115 -1.35 -6.00 -0.91
N ASN A 116 -0.19 -6.66 -1.07
CA ASN A 116 0.73 -6.91 0.05
C ASN A 116 1.37 -5.64 0.60
N GLY A 117 1.60 -4.63 -0.24
CA GLY A 117 2.01 -3.30 0.23
C GLY A 117 0.96 -2.66 1.14
N ILE A 118 -0.30 -2.67 0.69
CA ILE A 118 -1.44 -2.18 1.48
C ILE A 118 -1.59 -2.96 2.78
N GLU A 119 -1.44 -4.30 2.74
CA GLU A 119 -1.42 -5.16 3.93
C GLU A 119 -0.36 -4.72 4.95
N TYR A 120 0.84 -4.35 4.49
CA TYR A 120 1.89 -3.85 5.37
C TYR A 120 1.49 -2.51 6.01
N GLY A 121 0.88 -1.63 5.23
CA GLY A 121 0.34 -0.36 5.71
C GLY A 121 -0.73 -0.54 6.77
N ASP A 122 -1.74 -1.38 6.52
CA ASP A 122 -2.83 -1.66 7.45
C ASP A 122 -2.30 -2.25 8.77
N MET A 123 -1.39 -3.21 8.71
CA MET A 123 -0.75 -3.78 9.91
C MET A 123 0.01 -2.72 10.70
N GLN A 124 0.78 -1.86 10.03
CA GLN A 124 1.57 -0.80 10.69
C GLN A 124 0.66 0.25 11.36
N LEU A 125 -0.45 0.63 10.72
CA LEU A 125 -1.41 1.56 11.31
C LEU A 125 -2.06 0.97 12.58
N ILE A 126 -2.40 -0.33 12.54
CA ILE A 126 -2.98 -1.04 13.69
C ILE A 126 -1.96 -1.13 14.83
N THR A 127 -0.68 -1.41 14.55
CA THR A 127 0.36 -1.46 15.58
C THR A 127 0.64 -0.10 16.19
N GLU A 128 0.55 0.99 15.42
CA GLU A 128 0.64 2.36 15.95
C GLU A 128 -0.53 2.69 16.88
N ALA A 129 -1.76 2.31 16.50
CA ALA A 129 -2.92 2.49 17.39
C ALA A 129 -2.77 1.71 18.70
N TYR A 130 -2.29 0.47 18.61
CA TYR A 130 -1.95 -0.34 19.78
C TYR A 130 -0.88 0.31 20.65
N ASP A 131 0.23 0.80 20.08
CA ASP A 131 1.33 1.38 20.86
C ASP A 131 0.92 2.67 21.56
N ILE A 132 0.08 3.49 20.92
CA ILE A 132 -0.52 4.69 21.53
C ILE A 132 -1.41 4.33 22.71
N MET A 133 -2.30 3.32 22.57
CA MET A 133 -3.14 2.89 23.69
C MET A 133 -2.31 2.29 24.82
N LYS A 134 -1.31 1.46 24.51
CA LYS A 134 -0.47 0.80 25.50
C LYS A 134 0.43 1.78 26.23
N ARG A 135 1.32 2.47 25.53
CA ARG A 135 2.32 3.36 26.13
C ARG A 135 1.74 4.73 26.47
N GLY A 136 0.87 5.27 25.60
CA GLY A 136 0.30 6.60 25.78
C GLY A 136 -0.80 6.65 26.84
N LEU A 137 -1.68 5.65 26.86
CA LEU A 137 -2.83 5.61 27.77
C LEU A 137 -2.68 4.58 28.91
N GLY A 138 -1.61 3.79 28.92
CA GLY A 138 -1.35 2.79 29.96
C GLY A 138 -2.32 1.60 29.92
N MET A 139 -2.94 1.31 28.78
CA MET A 139 -3.95 0.25 28.67
C MET A 139 -3.32 -1.14 28.66
N THR A 140 -3.99 -2.09 29.29
CA THR A 140 -3.66 -3.52 29.23
C THR A 140 -4.07 -4.13 27.89
N PRO A 141 -3.44 -5.24 27.44
CA PRO A 141 -3.84 -5.93 26.21
C PRO A 141 -5.33 -6.25 26.13
N ALA A 142 -5.94 -6.69 27.23
CA ALA A 142 -7.37 -7.00 27.29
C ALA A 142 -8.26 -5.76 27.01
N GLU A 143 -7.98 -4.62 27.64
CA GLU A 143 -8.72 -3.37 27.40
C GLU A 143 -8.55 -2.87 25.96
N ILE A 144 -7.36 -3.03 25.38
CA ILE A 144 -7.11 -2.70 23.96
C ILE A 144 -7.91 -3.65 23.06
N GLY A 145 -8.00 -4.93 23.42
CA GLY A 145 -8.85 -5.92 22.76
C GLY A 145 -10.32 -5.51 22.72
N ASP A 146 -10.85 -4.94 23.81
CA ASP A 146 -12.23 -4.43 23.85
C ASP A 146 -12.44 -3.25 22.89
N VAL A 147 -11.44 -2.37 22.77
CA VAL A 147 -11.48 -1.25 21.80
C VAL A 147 -11.49 -1.78 20.36
N PHE A 148 -10.62 -2.72 20.02
CA PHE A 148 -10.61 -3.33 18.69
C PHE A 148 -11.90 -4.13 18.41
N GLU A 149 -12.50 -4.78 19.42
CA GLU A 149 -13.82 -5.40 19.24
C GLU A 149 -14.89 -4.36 18.88
N LYS A 150 -14.88 -3.20 19.54
CA LYS A 150 -15.81 -2.10 19.23
C LYS A 150 -15.57 -1.56 17.82
N TRP A 151 -14.32 -1.29 17.45
CA TRP A 151 -13.97 -0.80 16.11
C TRP A 151 -14.35 -1.78 15.01
N ASN A 152 -14.27 -3.09 15.27
CA ASN A 152 -14.66 -4.13 14.31
C ASN A 152 -16.18 -4.20 14.05
N LYS A 153 -17.00 -3.47 14.81
CA LYS A 153 -18.46 -3.37 14.59
C LYS A 153 -18.85 -2.09 13.85
N GLY A 154 -17.86 -1.28 13.43
CA GLY A 154 -18.05 0.02 12.82
C GLY A 154 -17.31 0.18 11.49
N VAL A 155 -16.81 1.39 11.23
CA VAL A 155 -16.17 1.76 9.95
C VAL A 155 -14.84 1.02 9.71
N LEU A 156 -14.27 0.42 10.75
CA LEU A 156 -13.02 -0.35 10.71
C LEU A 156 -13.23 -1.87 10.62
N ASP A 157 -14.48 -2.34 10.46
CA ASP A 157 -14.79 -3.77 10.29
C ASP A 157 -13.91 -4.39 9.18
N SER A 158 -12.98 -5.24 9.61
CA SER A 158 -11.98 -5.86 8.76
C SER A 158 -11.32 -7.04 9.44
N PHE A 159 -10.82 -7.98 8.63
CA PHE A 159 -10.15 -9.17 9.13
C PHE A 159 -8.94 -8.85 10.03
N LEU A 160 -8.14 -7.84 9.66
CA LEU A 160 -6.95 -7.47 10.45
C LEU A 160 -7.31 -6.90 11.83
N ILE A 161 -8.42 -6.16 11.94
CA ILE A 161 -8.93 -5.67 13.22
C ILE A 161 -9.48 -6.82 14.06
N GLU A 162 -10.22 -7.74 13.43
CA GLU A 162 -10.75 -8.94 14.08
C GLU A 162 -9.65 -9.81 14.69
N ILE A 163 -8.62 -10.18 13.92
CA ILE A 163 -7.52 -11.01 14.46
C ILE A 163 -6.70 -10.25 15.50
N THR A 164 -6.61 -8.91 15.40
CA THR A 164 -5.90 -8.10 16.40
C THR A 164 -6.61 -8.16 17.75
N ARG A 165 -7.95 -8.07 17.76
CA ARG A 165 -8.77 -8.30 18.96
C ARG A 165 -8.46 -9.67 19.58
N ASP A 166 -8.43 -10.73 18.76
CA ASP A 166 -8.21 -12.09 19.25
C ASP A 166 -6.80 -12.30 19.80
N ILE A 167 -5.79 -11.77 19.10
CA ILE A 167 -4.38 -11.80 19.54
C ILE A 167 -4.22 -11.10 20.89
N LEU A 168 -4.85 -9.93 21.07
CA LEU A 168 -4.77 -9.15 22.32
C LEU A 168 -5.42 -9.86 23.53
N ARG A 169 -6.35 -10.78 23.28
CA ARG A 169 -7.03 -11.58 24.31
C ARG A 169 -6.37 -12.93 24.57
N TYR A 170 -5.42 -13.34 23.73
CA TYR A 170 -4.77 -14.63 23.87
C TYR A 170 -3.73 -14.62 24.99
N ASN A 171 -3.99 -15.41 26.03
CA ASN A 171 -3.04 -15.67 27.09
C ASN A 171 -2.31 -16.99 26.84
N ASP A 172 -1.03 -17.02 27.22
CA ASP A 172 -0.20 -18.22 27.29
C ASP A 172 -0.58 -19.10 28.50
N ASP A 173 0.01 -20.28 28.63
CA ASP A 173 -0.29 -21.26 29.68
C ASP A 173 -0.05 -20.72 31.11
N ASP A 174 0.78 -19.69 31.26
CA ASP A 174 1.03 -18.99 32.54
C ASP A 174 0.01 -17.88 32.86
N GLY A 175 -1.01 -17.70 32.02
CA GLY A 175 -2.07 -16.72 32.19
C GLY A 175 -1.70 -15.28 31.80
N THR A 176 -0.50 -15.04 31.24
CA THR A 176 -0.08 -13.72 30.75
C THR A 176 -0.26 -13.61 29.23
N ALA A 177 -0.49 -12.39 28.74
CA ALA A 177 -0.72 -12.16 27.31
C ALA A 177 0.48 -12.60 26.47
N LEU A 178 0.28 -13.53 25.53
CA LEU A 178 1.36 -14.06 24.68
C LEU A 178 2.01 -12.94 23.86
N LEU A 179 1.21 -11.95 23.44
CA LEU A 179 1.67 -10.79 22.68
C LEU A 179 2.86 -10.07 23.34
N GLU A 180 2.88 -9.99 24.67
CA GLU A 180 3.95 -9.30 25.42
C GLU A 180 5.28 -10.07 25.43
N LYS A 181 5.26 -11.35 25.04
CA LYS A 181 6.44 -12.22 25.00
C LYS A 181 7.04 -12.35 23.61
N ILE A 182 6.31 -11.93 22.57
CA ILE A 182 6.75 -12.04 21.18
C ILE A 182 7.88 -11.03 20.93
N LEU A 183 8.98 -11.50 20.32
CA LEU A 183 10.09 -10.64 19.92
C LEU A 183 9.61 -9.61 18.89
N ASP A 184 9.81 -8.32 19.19
CA ASP A 184 9.47 -7.17 18.34
C ASP A 184 10.47 -6.98 17.20
N ALA A 185 10.66 -8.01 16.39
CA ALA A 185 11.49 -8.02 15.18
C ALA A 185 10.68 -8.61 14.02
N ALA A 186 9.99 -7.73 13.28
CA ALA A 186 9.08 -8.13 12.21
C ALA A 186 9.82 -8.68 10.99
N GLY A 187 9.48 -9.91 10.59
CA GLY A 187 9.94 -10.49 9.33
C GLY A 187 9.24 -9.88 8.10
N GLN A 188 9.83 -10.09 6.93
CA GLN A 188 9.24 -9.74 5.64
C GLN A 188 9.73 -10.70 4.54
N LYS A 189 8.85 -11.06 3.61
CA LYS A 189 9.15 -11.95 2.47
C LYS A 189 9.43 -11.20 1.16
N GLY A 190 9.57 -9.87 1.21
CA GLY A 190 10.00 -9.03 0.09
C GLY A 190 8.88 -8.32 -0.70
N THR A 191 7.64 -8.82 -0.70
CA THR A 191 6.56 -8.26 -1.52
C THR A 191 6.18 -6.82 -1.16
N GLY A 192 6.15 -6.46 0.13
CA GLY A 192 5.91 -5.07 0.55
C GLY A 192 7.04 -4.12 0.11
N LYS A 193 8.29 -4.59 0.13
CA LYS A 193 9.45 -3.84 -0.38
C LYS A 193 9.34 -3.60 -1.88
N TRP A 194 8.87 -4.58 -2.67
CA TRP A 194 8.68 -4.40 -4.11
C TRP A 194 7.68 -3.30 -4.44
N THR A 195 6.58 -3.18 -3.68
CA THR A 195 5.62 -2.07 -3.84
C THR A 195 6.28 -0.72 -3.61
N ALA A 196 7.07 -0.58 -2.54
CA ALA A 196 7.77 0.68 -2.24
C ALA A 196 8.84 1.02 -3.29
N ILE A 197 9.59 0.02 -3.79
CA ILE A 197 10.56 0.22 -4.87
C ILE A 197 9.86 0.63 -6.15
N ASN A 198 8.80 -0.06 -6.54
CA ASN A 198 8.09 0.27 -7.77
C ASN A 198 7.43 1.66 -7.71
N ALA A 199 6.97 2.09 -6.53
CA ALA A 199 6.52 3.46 -6.35
C ALA A 199 7.63 4.50 -6.60
N LEU A 200 8.86 4.22 -6.16
CA LEU A 200 10.02 5.06 -6.48
C LEU A 200 10.33 5.05 -7.98
N ASP A 201 10.33 3.87 -8.62
CA ASP A 201 10.59 3.71 -10.05
C ASP A 201 9.56 4.48 -10.91
N LEU A 202 8.29 4.46 -10.50
CA LEU A 202 7.18 5.14 -11.19
C LEU A 202 6.99 6.60 -10.75
N GLY A 203 7.80 7.11 -9.81
CA GLY A 203 7.68 8.49 -9.32
C GLY A 203 6.39 8.78 -8.53
N MET A 204 5.80 7.76 -7.90
CA MET A 204 4.54 7.86 -7.17
C MET A 204 4.72 7.98 -5.64
N PRO A 205 4.03 8.91 -4.97
CA PRO A 205 4.22 9.19 -3.54
C PRO A 205 3.50 8.18 -2.62
N VAL A 206 3.91 6.92 -2.67
CA VAL A 206 3.32 5.83 -1.87
C VAL A 206 3.99 5.73 -0.50
N THR A 207 3.91 6.83 0.24
CA THR A 207 4.72 7.08 1.43
C THR A 207 4.39 6.15 2.59
N LEU A 208 3.11 5.83 2.81
CA LEU A 208 2.69 5.04 3.98
C LEU A 208 3.21 3.60 3.90
N ILE A 209 3.12 2.99 2.71
CA ILE A 209 3.67 1.64 2.49
C ILE A 209 5.19 1.67 2.64
N GLY A 210 5.86 2.73 2.17
CA GLY A 210 7.29 2.94 2.39
C GLY A 210 7.66 2.96 3.87
N GLU A 211 6.97 3.77 4.66
CA GLU A 211 7.16 3.84 6.12
C GLU A 211 6.82 2.51 6.81
N ALA A 212 5.82 1.77 6.35
CA ALA A 212 5.51 0.45 6.89
C ALA A 212 6.63 -0.57 6.62
N VAL A 213 7.29 -0.50 5.45
CA VAL A 213 8.48 -1.31 5.15
C VAL A 213 9.65 -0.89 6.05
N PHE A 214 9.90 0.41 6.22
CA PHE A 214 10.97 0.90 7.08
C PHE A 214 10.72 0.61 8.56
N GLY A 215 9.47 0.62 9.02
CA GLY A 215 9.08 0.22 10.37
C GLY A 215 9.49 -1.23 10.69
N ARG A 216 9.32 -2.14 9.72
CA ARG A 216 9.84 -3.52 9.84
C ARG A 216 11.35 -3.55 9.93
N CYS A 217 12.06 -2.84 9.04
CA CYS A 217 13.52 -2.75 9.07
C CYS A 217 14.03 -2.20 10.42
N LEU A 218 13.41 -1.15 10.95
CA LEU A 218 13.75 -0.57 12.25
C LEU A 218 13.52 -1.57 13.40
N SER A 219 12.43 -2.33 13.35
CA SER A 219 12.17 -3.37 14.35
C SER A 219 13.26 -4.45 14.37
N SER A 220 13.81 -4.82 13.21
CA SER A 220 14.89 -5.81 13.11
C SER A 220 16.22 -5.36 13.74
N LEU A 221 16.44 -4.05 13.92
CA LEU A 221 17.60 -3.49 14.62
C LEU A 221 17.46 -3.62 16.16
N LYS A 222 16.96 -4.75 16.66
CA LYS A 222 16.56 -4.93 18.07
C LYS A 222 17.70 -4.65 19.05
N ASP A 223 18.87 -5.25 18.83
CA ASP A 223 20.03 -5.06 19.72
C ASP A 223 20.53 -3.61 19.72
N GLU A 224 20.45 -2.94 18.57
CA GLU A 224 20.80 -1.53 18.46
C GLU A 224 19.79 -0.64 19.19
N ARG A 225 18.49 -0.90 19.06
CA ARG A 225 17.44 -0.21 19.81
C ARG A 225 17.58 -0.40 21.32
N ILE A 226 17.96 -1.60 21.79
CA ILE A 226 18.25 -1.86 23.21
C ILE A 226 19.45 -1.02 23.70
N ARG A 227 20.50 -0.86 22.89
CA ARG A 227 21.63 0.01 23.25
C ARG A 227 21.22 1.47 23.23
N ALA A 228 20.49 1.89 22.21
CA ALA A 228 20.02 3.26 22.02
C ALA A 228 19.11 3.73 23.17
N SER A 229 18.19 2.88 23.66
CA SER A 229 17.27 3.23 24.74
C SER A 229 17.95 3.55 26.08
N LYS A 230 19.21 3.14 26.26
CA LYS A 230 19.99 3.43 27.48
C LYS A 230 20.70 4.78 27.43
N VAL A 231 20.86 5.37 26.24
CA VAL A 231 21.68 6.57 26.02
C VAL A 231 20.92 7.73 25.41
N LEU A 232 19.86 7.46 24.63
CA LEU A 232 18.98 8.48 24.05
C LEU A 232 17.80 8.73 25.00
N LYS A 233 17.53 10.00 25.31
CA LYS A 233 16.39 10.42 26.14
C LYS A 233 15.25 10.91 25.24
N GLY A 234 14.02 10.69 25.68
CA GLY A 234 12.80 11.20 25.06
C GLY A 234 11.82 11.73 26.11
N PRO A 235 10.73 12.38 25.69
CA PRO A 235 9.62 12.68 26.57
C PRO A 235 8.90 11.39 27.00
N GLU A 236 8.14 11.48 28.09
CA GLU A 236 7.27 10.41 28.56
C GLU A 236 5.79 10.82 28.38
N PRO A 237 4.88 9.88 28.13
CA PRO A 237 3.45 10.18 28.10
C PRO A 237 2.94 10.70 29.45
N ASP A 238 2.24 11.84 29.41
CA ASP A 238 1.50 12.41 30.55
C ASP A 238 0.07 12.68 30.10
N PHE A 239 -0.72 11.60 29.98
CA PHE A 239 -2.08 11.72 29.48
C PHE A 239 -2.97 12.47 30.47
N LYS A 240 -3.50 13.61 30.01
CA LYS A 240 -4.49 14.43 30.70
C LYS A 240 -5.68 14.63 29.78
N GLY A 241 -6.85 14.18 30.18
CA GLY A 241 -8.08 14.36 29.40
C GLY A 241 -9.03 13.17 29.50
N ASP A 242 -10.04 13.19 28.64
CA ASP A 242 -11.01 12.10 28.51
C ASP A 242 -10.40 10.97 27.64
N ARG A 243 -10.20 9.81 28.27
CA ARG A 243 -9.64 8.62 27.62
C ARG A 243 -10.53 8.13 26.48
N GLN A 244 -11.86 8.18 26.62
CA GLN A 244 -12.79 7.71 25.60
C GLN A 244 -12.82 8.66 24.41
N GLU A 245 -12.78 9.98 24.65
CA GLU A 245 -12.65 10.97 23.58
C GLU A 245 -11.38 10.74 22.76
N PHE A 246 -10.24 10.52 23.43
CA PHE A 246 -8.98 10.25 22.74
C PHE A 246 -8.99 8.92 21.96
N ILE A 247 -9.63 7.87 22.48
CA ILE A 247 -9.84 6.61 21.74
C ILE A 247 -10.70 6.84 20.49
N ASN A 248 -11.73 7.68 20.55
CA ASN A 248 -12.53 8.01 19.37
C ASN A 248 -11.70 8.81 18.35
N ASN A 249 -10.85 9.73 18.80
CA ASN A 249 -9.90 10.43 17.93
C ASN A 249 -8.91 9.46 17.25
N LEU A 250 -8.45 8.45 17.99
CA LEU A 250 -7.56 7.41 17.47
C LEU A 250 -8.24 6.52 16.42
N GLU A 251 -9.51 6.19 16.61
CA GLU A 251 -10.32 5.50 15.59
C GLU A 251 -10.35 6.29 14.27
N GLN A 252 -10.60 7.59 14.37
CA GLN A 252 -10.62 8.49 13.22
C GLN A 252 -9.23 8.63 12.57
N ALA A 253 -8.16 8.72 13.36
CA ALA A 253 -6.78 8.76 12.87
C ALA A 253 -6.42 7.50 12.08
N LEU A 254 -6.78 6.33 12.61
CA LEU A 254 -6.60 5.03 11.97
C LEU A 254 -7.37 4.95 10.66
N TYR A 255 -8.65 5.32 10.68
CA TYR A 255 -9.51 5.28 9.50
C TYR A 255 -9.03 6.25 8.40
N ALA A 256 -8.71 7.50 8.75
CA ALA A 256 -8.19 8.48 7.81
C ALA A 256 -6.87 8.04 7.17
N SER A 257 -5.95 7.54 7.97
CA SER A 257 -4.65 7.08 7.47
C SER A 257 -4.77 5.84 6.59
N LYS A 258 -5.72 4.94 6.90
CA LYS A 258 -6.09 3.83 6.03
C LYS A 258 -6.60 4.33 4.68
N ILE A 259 -7.50 5.32 4.65
CA ILE A 259 -7.95 5.94 3.39
C ILE A 259 -6.77 6.45 2.56
N ILE A 260 -5.80 7.13 3.19
CA ILE A 260 -4.60 7.61 2.50
C ILE A 260 -3.77 6.48 1.91
N SER A 261 -3.52 5.40 2.67
CA SER A 261 -2.78 4.23 2.18
C SER A 261 -3.40 3.64 0.91
N TYR A 262 -4.73 3.48 0.89
CA TYR A 262 -5.44 2.94 -0.27
C TYR A 262 -5.47 3.94 -1.42
N ALA A 263 -5.66 5.25 -1.16
CA ALA A 263 -5.56 6.27 -2.20
C ALA A 263 -4.19 6.22 -2.90
N GLN A 264 -3.10 6.15 -2.13
CA GLN A 264 -1.74 5.99 -2.65
C GLN A 264 -1.56 4.68 -3.44
N GLY A 265 -2.07 3.55 -2.93
CA GLY A 265 -2.01 2.27 -3.63
C GLY A 265 -2.74 2.26 -4.97
N PHE A 266 -3.91 2.89 -5.05
CA PHE A 266 -4.64 3.01 -6.32
C PHE A 266 -4.03 4.05 -7.26
N MET A 267 -3.40 5.11 -6.76
CA MET A 267 -2.59 6.02 -7.58
C MET A 267 -1.44 5.24 -8.24
N LEU A 268 -0.77 4.36 -7.49
CA LEU A 268 0.30 3.52 -8.01
C LEU A 268 -0.18 2.56 -9.12
N ILE A 269 -1.31 1.88 -8.89
CA ILE A 269 -1.93 1.00 -9.90
C ILE A 269 -2.28 1.78 -11.18
N GLN A 270 -2.80 3.00 -11.04
CA GLN A 270 -3.13 3.84 -12.19
C GLN A 270 -1.88 4.26 -12.98
N GLU A 271 -0.80 4.61 -12.29
CA GLU A 271 0.44 4.98 -12.98
C GLU A 271 1.08 3.77 -13.68
N ALA A 272 1.06 2.61 -13.04
CA ALA A 272 1.52 1.36 -13.65
C ALA A 272 0.70 1.00 -14.90
N ALA A 273 -0.62 1.20 -14.87
CA ALA A 273 -1.46 0.99 -16.05
C ALA A 273 -1.04 1.88 -17.22
N LYS A 274 -0.66 3.14 -16.97
CA LYS A 274 -0.18 4.07 -18.00
C LYS A 274 1.20 3.66 -18.53
N VAL A 275 2.16 3.41 -17.63
CA VAL A 275 3.55 3.13 -18.00
C VAL A 275 3.72 1.77 -18.69
N TYR A 276 2.97 0.76 -18.26
CA TYR A 276 3.02 -0.59 -18.84
C TYR A 276 1.94 -0.84 -19.90
N GLU A 277 1.14 0.18 -20.21
CA GLU A 277 0.03 0.12 -21.19
C GLU A 277 -1.01 -0.99 -20.88
N TRP A 278 -1.16 -1.35 -19.60
CA TRP A 278 -2.11 -2.37 -19.17
C TRP A 278 -3.53 -1.83 -19.11
N LYS A 279 -4.48 -2.60 -19.65
CA LYS A 279 -5.91 -2.34 -19.51
C LYS A 279 -6.43 -2.88 -18.18
N LEU A 280 -6.24 -2.11 -17.11
CA LEU A 280 -6.69 -2.51 -15.77
C LEU A 280 -8.15 -2.15 -15.52
N ASN A 281 -8.90 -3.10 -14.95
CA ASN A 281 -10.27 -2.86 -14.47
C ASN A 281 -10.26 -2.50 -12.97
N LYS A 282 -10.22 -1.20 -12.66
CA LYS A 282 -10.16 -0.68 -11.28
C LYS A 282 -11.32 -1.17 -10.38
N PRO A 283 -12.59 -1.13 -10.82
CA PRO A 283 -13.69 -1.74 -10.07
C PRO A 283 -13.46 -3.22 -9.74
N SER A 284 -12.97 -4.01 -10.70
CA SER A 284 -12.68 -5.43 -10.47
C SER A 284 -11.53 -5.64 -9.50
N ILE A 285 -10.48 -4.79 -9.53
CA ILE A 285 -9.39 -4.83 -8.55
C ILE A 285 -9.92 -4.62 -7.12
N ALA A 286 -10.73 -3.58 -6.92
CA ALA A 286 -11.35 -3.33 -5.62
C ALA A 286 -12.27 -4.49 -5.18
N LEU A 287 -13.07 -5.04 -6.11
CA LEU A 287 -13.94 -6.18 -5.87
C LEU A 287 -13.16 -7.42 -5.41
N MET A 288 -12.06 -7.75 -6.08
CA MET A 288 -11.24 -8.92 -5.75
C MET A 288 -10.68 -8.85 -4.33
N TRP A 289 -10.51 -7.66 -3.76
CA TRP A 289 -10.02 -7.50 -2.40
C TRP A 289 -11.14 -7.54 -1.34
N ARG A 290 -12.42 -7.39 -1.71
CA ARG A 290 -13.54 -7.37 -0.76
C ARG A 290 -13.70 -8.64 0.08
N GLY A 291 -13.24 -9.78 -0.41
CA GLY A 291 -13.32 -11.08 0.26
C GLY A 291 -12.13 -11.97 -0.04
N GLY A 292 -11.94 -13.01 0.76
CA GLY A 292 -10.88 -14.01 0.62
C GLY A 292 -9.48 -13.52 1.00
N CYS A 293 -9.10 -12.30 0.63
CA CYS A 293 -7.77 -11.75 0.89
C CYS A 293 -7.55 -11.30 2.35
N ILE A 294 -6.30 -10.96 2.72
CA ILE A 294 -5.96 -10.51 4.09
C ILE A 294 -6.53 -9.13 4.41
N ILE A 295 -6.54 -8.22 3.43
CA ILE A 295 -7.02 -6.84 3.63
C ILE A 295 -8.55 -6.70 3.51
N ARG A 296 -9.29 -7.82 3.46
CA ARG A 296 -10.75 -7.83 3.32
C ARG A 296 -11.42 -7.03 4.42
N SER A 297 -12.35 -6.16 4.04
CA SER A 297 -13.00 -5.20 4.92
C SER A 297 -14.26 -4.61 4.29
N VAL A 298 -15.16 -4.08 5.12
CA VAL A 298 -16.34 -3.33 4.63
C VAL A 298 -15.91 -2.11 3.82
N PHE A 299 -14.76 -1.52 4.16
CA PHE A 299 -14.14 -0.38 3.49
C PHE A 299 -13.91 -0.59 1.98
N LEU A 300 -13.61 -1.82 1.55
CA LEU A 300 -13.38 -2.13 0.13
C LEU A 300 -14.65 -2.10 -0.70
N LYS A 301 -15.83 -2.23 -0.07
CA LYS A 301 -17.12 -2.02 -0.75
C LYS A 301 -17.26 -0.57 -1.19
N ASP A 302 -16.87 0.39 -0.34
CA ASP A 302 -16.93 1.81 -0.67
C ASP A 302 -15.96 2.17 -1.79
N ILE A 303 -14.75 1.59 -1.81
CA ILE A 303 -13.79 1.76 -2.92
C ILE A 303 -14.37 1.20 -4.22
N THR A 304 -14.98 0.03 -4.16
CA THR A 304 -15.63 -0.60 -5.32
C THR A 304 -16.75 0.29 -5.85
N ASN A 305 -17.58 0.86 -4.97
CA ASN A 305 -18.67 1.76 -5.35
C ASN A 305 -18.17 3.07 -5.97
N ALA A 306 -17.10 3.66 -5.42
CA ALA A 306 -16.49 4.87 -5.96
C ALA A 306 -16.05 4.67 -7.42
N TYR A 307 -15.31 3.59 -7.71
CA TYR A 307 -14.88 3.29 -9.08
C TYR A 307 -16.00 2.78 -9.99
N ARG A 308 -17.04 2.13 -9.47
CA ARG A 308 -18.24 1.80 -10.27
C ARG A 308 -18.99 3.06 -10.70
N THR A 309 -19.06 4.06 -9.82
CA THR A 309 -19.72 5.34 -10.08
C THR A 309 -18.89 6.20 -11.03
N ASN A 310 -17.58 6.27 -10.82
CA ASN A 310 -16.65 6.99 -11.67
C ASN A 310 -15.41 6.12 -11.98
N PRO A 311 -15.44 5.34 -13.08
CA PRO A 311 -14.29 4.53 -13.49
C PRO A 311 -13.02 5.34 -13.75
N ASP A 312 -13.16 6.62 -14.10
CA ASP A 312 -12.05 7.53 -14.39
C ASP A 312 -11.62 8.36 -13.17
N LEU A 313 -12.09 8.00 -11.97
CA LEU A 313 -11.69 8.65 -10.72
C LEU A 313 -10.17 8.65 -10.59
N GLU A 314 -9.58 9.84 -10.55
CA GLU A 314 -8.13 10.03 -10.46
C GLU A 314 -7.60 9.63 -9.08
N ASN A 315 -8.31 10.01 -8.03
CA ASN A 315 -7.94 9.75 -6.66
C ASN A 315 -9.20 9.48 -5.82
N LEU A 316 -9.11 8.49 -4.91
CA LEU A 316 -10.19 8.16 -3.98
C LEU A 316 -10.63 9.36 -3.13
N LEU A 317 -9.74 10.31 -2.85
CA LEU A 317 -10.06 11.51 -2.05
C LEU A 317 -11.02 12.49 -2.74
N PHE A 318 -11.25 12.33 -4.06
CA PHE A 318 -12.25 13.11 -4.81
C PHE A 318 -13.64 12.50 -4.80
N ASP A 319 -13.79 11.27 -4.34
CA ASP A 319 -15.11 10.68 -4.15
C ASP A 319 -15.78 11.21 -2.87
N ASP A 320 -17.09 11.47 -2.95
CA ASP A 320 -17.86 12.12 -1.89
C ASP A 320 -17.82 11.38 -0.55
N PHE A 321 -17.77 10.06 -0.55
CA PHE A 321 -17.75 9.26 0.66
C PHE A 321 -16.42 9.45 1.39
N PHE A 322 -15.29 9.23 0.69
CA PHE A 322 -13.96 9.37 1.28
C PHE A 322 -13.65 10.82 1.64
N ASN A 323 -14.13 11.76 0.84
CA ASN A 323 -13.99 13.18 1.14
C ASN A 323 -14.66 13.52 2.48
N LYS A 324 -15.92 13.14 2.69
CA LYS A 324 -16.64 13.35 3.96
C LYS A 324 -15.96 12.65 5.13
N ALA A 325 -15.54 11.39 4.94
CA ALA A 325 -14.83 10.61 5.95
C ALA A 325 -13.56 11.33 6.44
N ILE A 326 -12.72 11.78 5.52
CA ILE A 326 -11.49 12.51 5.86
C ILE A 326 -11.79 13.83 6.57
N HIS A 327 -12.77 14.60 6.12
CA HIS A 327 -13.14 15.87 6.77
C HIS A 327 -13.62 15.67 8.21
N ASN A 328 -14.41 14.62 8.46
CA ASN A 328 -14.85 14.27 9.81
C ASN A 328 -13.69 13.82 10.71
N ALA A 329 -12.72 13.10 10.14
CA ALA A 329 -11.62 12.54 10.90
C ALA A 329 -10.50 13.55 11.24
N GLN A 330 -10.40 14.66 10.52
CA GLN A 330 -9.24 15.57 10.59
C GLN A 330 -8.88 16.05 11.99
N ALA A 331 -9.87 16.44 12.80
CA ALA A 331 -9.61 16.97 14.12
C ALA A 331 -8.96 15.92 15.03
N GLY A 332 -9.57 14.74 15.13
CA GLY A 332 -9.04 13.63 15.92
C GLY A 332 -7.70 13.11 15.38
N TRP A 333 -7.57 13.06 14.05
CA TRP A 333 -6.33 12.63 13.41
C TRP A 333 -5.14 13.54 13.76
N ARG A 334 -5.31 14.86 13.69
CA ARG A 334 -4.27 15.83 14.05
C ARG A 334 -3.95 15.81 15.54
N ASP A 335 -4.98 15.67 16.39
CA ASP A 335 -4.81 15.52 17.83
C ASP A 335 -3.93 14.31 18.17
N VAL A 336 -4.19 13.16 17.54
CA VAL A 336 -3.43 11.92 17.74
C VAL A 336 -1.98 12.06 17.28
N VAL A 337 -1.75 12.57 16.06
CA VAL A 337 -0.38 12.73 15.53
C VAL A 337 0.43 13.71 16.39
N SER A 338 -0.17 14.84 16.77
CA SER A 338 0.50 15.85 17.58
C SER A 338 0.83 15.34 18.99
N LYS A 339 -0.12 14.71 19.69
CA LYS A 339 0.12 14.12 21.02
C LYS A 339 1.14 12.99 20.98
N SER A 340 1.10 12.12 19.96
CA SER A 340 2.07 11.03 19.83
C SER A 340 3.50 11.57 19.69
N ALA A 341 3.68 12.64 18.90
CA ALA A 341 4.97 13.31 18.80
C ALA A 341 5.42 13.93 20.13
N LEU A 342 4.52 14.59 20.86
CA LEU A 342 4.81 15.17 22.19
C LEU A 342 5.14 14.10 23.24
N TRP A 343 4.55 12.91 23.13
CA TRP A 343 4.77 11.77 24.03
C TRP A 343 5.94 10.88 23.62
N GLY A 344 6.59 11.13 22.47
CA GLY A 344 7.69 10.28 22.00
C GLY A 344 7.23 8.88 21.57
N ILE A 345 5.97 8.75 21.12
CA ILE A 345 5.43 7.50 20.56
C ILE A 345 5.57 7.57 19.03
N PRO A 346 6.35 6.67 18.41
CA PRO A 346 6.59 6.72 16.98
C PRO A 346 5.32 6.35 16.21
N THR A 347 4.90 7.24 15.31
CA THR A 347 3.72 7.06 14.45
C THR A 347 4.04 7.33 12.99
N PRO A 348 5.01 6.62 12.38
CA PRO A 348 5.46 6.92 11.03
C PRO A 348 4.33 6.83 9.99
N ALA A 349 3.43 5.84 10.10
CA ALA A 349 2.31 5.69 9.17
C ALA A 349 1.23 6.77 9.36
N PHE A 350 0.83 7.09 10.61
CA PHE A 350 -0.11 8.21 10.82
C PHE A 350 0.48 9.55 10.40
N SER A 351 1.75 9.80 10.72
CA SER A 351 2.45 11.05 10.42
C SER A 351 2.63 11.26 8.92
N THR A 352 3.03 10.23 8.18
CA THR A 352 3.21 10.33 6.73
C THR A 352 1.89 10.43 6.00
N ALA A 353 0.82 9.77 6.46
CA ALA A 353 -0.50 9.94 5.87
C ALA A 353 -1.02 11.37 6.03
N LEU A 354 -0.84 11.97 7.21
CA LEU A 354 -1.25 13.37 7.44
C LEU A 354 -0.42 14.34 6.60
N SER A 355 0.88 14.10 6.52
CA SER A 355 1.81 14.89 5.69
C SER A 355 1.46 14.79 4.21
N PHE A 356 1.12 13.59 3.71
CA PHE A 356 0.65 13.38 2.34
C PHE A 356 -0.66 14.12 2.10
N TYR A 357 -1.64 14.00 3.00
CA TYR A 357 -2.93 14.66 2.85
C TYR A 357 -2.78 16.19 2.77
N ASP A 358 -2.01 16.78 3.68
CA ASP A 358 -1.72 18.22 3.67
C ASP A 358 -0.90 18.65 2.46
N GLY A 359 0.03 17.80 1.99
CA GLY A 359 0.77 18.02 0.76
C GLY A 359 -0.11 17.99 -0.49
N TYR A 360 -0.96 16.96 -0.61
CA TYR A 360 -1.80 16.72 -1.78
C TYR A 360 -2.87 17.80 -1.98
N ARG A 361 -3.45 18.32 -0.88
CA ARG A 361 -4.46 19.39 -0.95
C ARG A 361 -3.87 20.80 -1.09
N SER A 362 -2.55 20.95 -1.03
CA SER A 362 -1.90 22.27 -1.11
C SER A 362 -1.74 22.69 -2.56
N ARG A 363 -2.39 23.80 -2.95
CA ARG A 363 -2.23 24.39 -4.30
C ARG A 363 -0.76 24.70 -4.61
N ASP A 364 -0.04 25.24 -3.63
CA ASP A 364 1.35 25.64 -3.75
C ASP A 364 2.19 24.94 -2.68
N LEU A 365 3.17 24.16 -3.10
CA LEU A 365 4.16 23.52 -2.23
C LEU A 365 5.49 24.27 -2.25
N PRO A 366 6.34 24.11 -1.22
CA PRO A 366 7.67 24.73 -1.17
C PRO A 366 8.68 24.17 -2.19
N ALA A 367 8.24 23.31 -3.12
CA ALA A 367 9.05 22.77 -4.21
C ALA A 367 9.57 23.86 -5.17
N ASN A 368 9.00 25.06 -5.15
CA ASN A 368 9.55 26.23 -5.85
C ASN A 368 10.96 26.59 -5.36
N LEU A 369 11.22 26.52 -4.04
CA LEU A 369 12.56 26.74 -3.49
C LEU A 369 13.51 25.61 -3.87
N LEU A 370 13.03 24.36 -3.87
CA LEU A 370 13.82 23.20 -4.32
C LEU A 370 14.26 23.37 -5.77
N GLN A 371 13.36 23.84 -6.65
CA GLN A 371 13.70 24.15 -8.04
C GLN A 371 14.71 25.30 -8.15
N ALA A 372 14.53 26.39 -7.39
CA ALA A 372 15.47 27.50 -7.37
C ALA A 372 16.87 27.07 -6.89
N GLN A 373 16.96 26.21 -5.86
CA GLN A 373 18.22 25.65 -5.39
C GLN A 373 18.91 24.83 -6.48
N ARG A 374 18.19 23.92 -7.14
CA ARG A 374 18.71 23.09 -8.24
C ARG A 374 19.23 23.94 -9.40
N ASP A 375 18.49 24.99 -9.77
CA ASP A 375 18.94 25.92 -10.80
C ASP A 375 20.16 26.74 -10.34
N TYR A 376 20.20 27.14 -9.07
CA TYR A 376 21.33 27.89 -8.50
C TYR A 376 22.65 27.13 -8.57
N PHE A 377 22.71 25.91 -8.04
CA PHE A 377 23.99 25.18 -7.93
C PHE A 377 24.33 24.37 -9.18
N GLY A 378 23.34 23.99 -9.99
CA GLY A 378 23.49 23.01 -11.06
C GLY A 378 22.92 23.44 -12.40
N ALA A 379 22.39 24.66 -12.52
CA ALA A 379 21.77 25.18 -13.75
C ALA A 379 20.70 24.23 -14.33
N HIS A 380 19.97 23.52 -13.46
CA HIS A 380 18.98 22.51 -13.81
C HIS A 380 17.69 23.05 -14.41
N THR A 381 17.56 24.37 -14.57
CA THR A 381 16.37 25.08 -15.04
C THR A 381 15.14 24.91 -14.13
N PHE A 382 14.14 25.77 -14.33
CA PHE A 382 12.82 25.68 -13.73
C PHE A 382 11.76 26.23 -14.70
N ARG A 383 10.47 26.04 -14.38
CA ARG A 383 9.36 26.64 -15.12
C ARG A 383 8.68 27.73 -14.28
N ILE A 384 8.24 28.80 -14.95
CA ILE A 384 7.45 29.86 -14.31
C ILE A 384 5.99 29.41 -14.17
N LYS A 385 5.29 29.93 -13.15
CA LYS A 385 3.85 29.74 -13.05
C LYS A 385 3.13 30.50 -14.18
N PRO A 386 2.05 29.96 -14.77
CA PRO A 386 1.30 30.61 -15.84
C PRO A 386 0.89 32.05 -15.49
N GLU A 387 0.40 32.29 -14.28
CA GLU A 387 -0.04 33.60 -13.79
C GLU A 387 1.11 34.62 -13.59
N HIS A 388 2.37 34.18 -13.69
CA HIS A 388 3.58 35.01 -13.60
C HIS A 388 4.40 35.02 -14.88
N ALA A 389 3.86 34.49 -15.98
CA ALA A 389 4.53 34.49 -17.27
C ALA A 389 4.76 35.93 -17.78
N SER A 390 5.89 36.14 -18.46
CA SER A 390 6.29 37.42 -19.05
C SER A 390 7.23 37.20 -20.23
N ASP A 391 7.58 38.25 -20.98
CA ASP A 391 8.55 38.15 -22.08
C ASP A 391 9.92 37.60 -21.61
N LYS A 392 10.31 37.94 -20.38
CA LYS A 392 11.56 37.45 -19.77
C LYS A 392 11.45 36.01 -19.29
N TYR A 393 10.28 35.62 -18.80
CA TYR A 393 10.00 34.30 -18.23
C TYR A 393 8.75 33.73 -18.90
N PRO A 394 8.88 33.15 -20.10
CA PRO A 394 7.73 32.65 -20.84
C PRO A 394 7.16 31.37 -20.22
N GLU A 395 5.84 31.21 -20.31
CA GLU A 395 5.14 30.00 -19.86
C GLU A 395 5.61 28.76 -20.64
N GLY A 396 5.71 27.62 -19.95
CA GLY A 396 6.02 26.33 -20.55
C GLY A 396 7.46 26.18 -21.07
N LYS A 397 8.34 27.16 -20.81
CA LYS A 397 9.76 27.10 -21.15
C LYS A 397 10.61 26.81 -19.93
N ASP A 398 11.70 26.07 -20.16
CA ASP A 398 12.72 25.82 -19.15
C ASP A 398 13.62 27.06 -19.06
N ILE A 399 13.67 27.65 -17.88
CA ILE A 399 14.30 28.94 -17.58
C ILE A 399 15.51 28.67 -16.67
N HIS A 400 16.65 29.27 -17.01
CA HIS A 400 17.81 29.36 -16.13
C HIS A 400 18.03 30.80 -15.69
N VAL A 401 18.33 31.02 -14.41
CA VAL A 401 18.72 32.32 -13.87
C VAL A 401 20.18 32.28 -13.42
N ASN A 402 20.97 33.29 -13.81
CA ASN A 402 22.28 33.48 -13.23
C ASN A 402 22.16 34.10 -11.83
N TRP A 403 21.95 33.25 -10.83
CA TRP A 403 21.72 33.67 -9.45
C TRP A 403 22.94 34.35 -8.79
N THR A 404 24.15 34.06 -9.28
CA THR A 404 25.39 34.57 -8.68
C THR A 404 25.84 35.90 -9.27
N GLY A 405 25.30 36.28 -10.44
CA GLY A 405 25.80 37.39 -11.25
C GLY A 405 27.22 37.18 -11.80
N ARG A 406 27.79 35.99 -11.62
CA ARG A 406 29.17 35.63 -12.00
C ARG A 406 29.24 34.36 -12.87
N GLY A 407 28.19 33.54 -12.87
CA GLY A 407 28.06 32.37 -13.75
C GLY A 407 27.74 32.77 -15.19
N GLY A 408 27.95 31.86 -16.14
CA GLY A 408 27.47 32.02 -17.52
C GLY A 408 25.96 31.73 -17.65
N ASN A 409 25.37 32.01 -18.81
CA ASN A 409 23.97 31.67 -19.12
C ASN A 409 23.79 30.22 -19.61
N VAL A 410 24.67 29.31 -19.19
CA VAL A 410 24.69 27.91 -19.67
C VAL A 410 23.89 27.06 -18.71
N SER A 411 22.82 26.42 -19.20
CA SER A 411 22.01 25.48 -18.44
C SER A 411 22.43 24.03 -18.68
N ALA A 412 22.25 23.18 -17.67
CA ALA A 412 22.38 21.74 -17.83
C ALA A 412 21.21 21.22 -18.69
N SER A 413 21.51 20.49 -19.76
CA SER A 413 20.47 19.74 -20.49
C SER A 413 19.94 18.62 -19.61
N THR A 414 18.65 18.31 -19.73
CA THR A 414 18.03 17.16 -19.05
C THR A 414 18.78 15.88 -19.44
N TYR A 415 19.25 15.12 -18.45
CA TYR A 415 19.77 13.78 -18.67
C TYR A 415 18.58 12.90 -19.08
N GLN A 416 18.58 12.41 -20.33
CA GLN A 416 17.75 11.28 -20.72
C GLN A 416 18.48 10.02 -20.25
N ALA A 417 18.03 9.44 -19.14
CA ALA A 417 18.50 8.15 -18.64
C ALA A 417 17.54 7.05 -19.08
#